data_AF-A0A1Y2SDD9-F1
#
_entry.id   AF-A0A1Y2SDD9-F1
#
_cell.length_a   1.000
_cell.length_b   1.000
_cell.length_c   1.000
_cell.angle_alpha   90.00
_cell.angle_beta   90.00
_cell.angle_gamma   90.00
#
_symmetry.space_group_name_H-M   'P 1'
#
loop_
_entity.id
_entity.type
_entity.pdbx_description
1 polymer ?
#
loop_
_entity_poly.entity_id
_entity_poly.type
_entity_poly.pdbx_seq_one_letter_code
_entity_poly.pdbx_strand_id
1 'polypeptide(L)'
;MAYMQLTEIERYQIFSLKEAGFTQCFIATSLNRAPSTISRELKRNREAQKYCPKQAQLKASERRHTAVKTVKVTPEITKLIKQLVWQDLSPEQTVGYLKRENIISLHHETVYRLIYKDKINGGDLWQHLRIAKKPYRKRYGSHEHRGKIKNRISIEKRPKWVDKKQRIGDWEGDTIVGKYHKSALLTLVLFGRNGCYGRKW
;
A
#
# COMPACT_ATOMS: atom_id res chain seq x y z
N MET A 1 5.51 8.70 21.08
CA MET A 1 6.21 7.39 21.06
C MET A 1 5.20 6.29 20.82
N ALA A 2 5.44 5.40 19.84
CA ALA A 2 4.59 4.23 19.62
C ALA A 2 4.77 3.23 20.77
N TYR A 3 3.68 2.64 21.24
CA TYR A 3 3.74 1.60 22.26
C TYR A 3 4.36 0.32 21.68
N MET A 4 5.53 -0.07 22.17
CA MET A 4 6.21 -1.31 21.79
C MET A 4 6.05 -2.37 22.88
N GLN A 5 5.48 -3.52 22.52
CA GLN A 5 5.41 -4.66 23.41
C GLN A 5 6.76 -5.38 23.49
N LEU A 6 7.03 -6.01 24.64
CA LEU A 6 8.19 -6.88 24.79
C LEU A 6 8.09 -8.05 23.82
N THR A 7 9.17 -8.31 23.11
CA THR A 7 9.37 -9.46 22.24
C THR A 7 9.62 -10.72 23.07
N GLU A 8 9.51 -11.88 22.42
CA GLU A 8 9.84 -13.15 23.06
C GLU A 8 11.32 -13.22 23.49
N ILE A 9 12.23 -12.72 22.64
CA ILE A 9 13.67 -12.66 22.93
C ILE A 9 13.94 -11.80 24.17
N GLU A 10 13.34 -10.61 24.24
CA GLU A 10 13.47 -9.75 25.43
C GLU A 10 12.95 -10.44 26.69
N ARG A 11 11.88 -11.26 26.61
CA ARG A 11 11.41 -12.05 27.76
C ARG A 11 12.43 -13.09 28.21
N TYR A 12 13.12 -13.75 27.29
CA TYR A 12 14.21 -14.68 27.63
C TYR A 12 15.39 -13.94 28.28
N GLN A 13 15.77 -12.77 27.77
CA GLN A 13 16.82 -11.95 28.37
C GLN A 13 16.46 -11.48 29.79
N ILE A 14 15.21 -11.06 30.01
CA ILE A 14 14.69 -10.72 31.35
C ILE A 14 14.84 -11.91 32.30
N PHE A 15 14.56 -13.13 31.85
CA PHE A 15 14.72 -14.34 32.66
C PHE A 15 16.18 -14.61 33.01
N SER A 16 17.07 -14.63 32.01
CA SER A 16 18.51 -14.87 32.24
C SER A 16 19.12 -13.85 33.21
N LEU A 17 18.82 -12.56 33.04
CA LEU A 17 19.34 -11.51 33.92
C LEU A 17 18.74 -11.56 35.32
N LYS A 18 17.49 -12.02 35.46
CA LYS A 18 16.84 -12.18 36.76
C LYS A 18 17.40 -13.39 37.53
N GLU A 19 17.64 -14.51 36.86
CA GLU A 19 18.30 -15.68 37.49
C GLU A 19 19.74 -15.35 37.88
N ALA A 20 20.43 -14.46 37.14
CA ALA A 20 21.75 -13.94 37.50
C ALA A 20 21.74 -12.91 38.67
N GLY A 21 20.57 -12.60 39.24
CA GLY A 21 20.45 -11.72 40.41
C GLY A 21 20.50 -10.21 40.12
N PHE A 22 20.43 -9.78 38.86
CA PHE A 22 20.44 -8.35 38.53
C PHE A 22 19.16 -7.62 38.94
N THR A 23 19.29 -6.33 39.26
CA THR A 23 18.15 -5.48 39.61
C THR A 23 17.28 -5.16 38.40
N GLN A 24 16.00 -4.86 38.64
CA GLN A 24 15.06 -4.49 37.56
C GLN A 24 15.50 -3.25 36.78
N CYS A 25 16.15 -2.29 37.44
CA CYS A 25 16.70 -1.09 36.79
C CYS A 25 17.83 -1.47 35.83
N PHE A 26 18.73 -2.39 36.23
CA PHE A 26 19.80 -2.87 35.36
C PHE A 26 19.22 -3.56 34.12
N ILE A 27 18.27 -4.48 34.30
CA ILE A 27 17.59 -5.18 33.20
C ILE A 27 16.95 -4.20 32.22
N ALA A 28 16.30 -3.17 32.74
CA ALA A 28 15.65 -2.14 31.94
C ALA A 28 16.67 -1.35 31.08
N THR A 29 17.79 -0.93 31.69
CA THR A 29 18.88 -0.25 30.99
C THR A 29 19.51 -1.15 29.92
N SER A 30 19.80 -2.42 30.24
CA SER A 30 20.38 -3.38 29.28
C SER A 30 19.48 -3.62 28.06
N LEU A 31 18.17 -3.61 28.24
CA LEU A 31 17.18 -3.82 27.16
C LEU A 31 16.74 -2.51 26.50
N ASN A 32 17.27 -1.37 26.92
CA ASN A 32 16.81 -0.04 26.51
C ASN A 32 15.29 0.14 26.65
N ARG A 33 14.74 -0.31 27.79
CA ARG A 33 13.32 -0.21 28.14
C ARG A 33 13.14 0.61 29.41
N ALA A 34 11.95 1.15 29.61
CA ALA A 34 11.60 1.80 30.87
C ALA A 34 11.55 0.77 32.02
N PRO A 35 12.04 1.09 33.23
CA PRO A 35 11.94 0.21 34.41
C PRO A 35 10.50 -0.21 34.73
N SER A 36 9.54 0.68 34.48
CA SER A 36 8.11 0.39 34.63
C SER A 36 7.60 -0.70 33.68
N THR A 37 8.24 -0.90 32.52
CA THR A 37 7.89 -1.99 31.58
C THR A 37 8.29 -3.34 32.17
N ILE A 38 9.50 -3.45 32.70
CA ILE A 38 10.01 -4.68 33.34
C ILE A 38 9.20 -5.01 34.59
N SER A 39 8.96 -4.01 35.45
CA SER A 39 8.14 -4.17 36.65
C SER A 39 6.72 -4.67 36.33
N ARG A 40 6.05 -4.07 35.33
CA ARG A 40 4.71 -4.51 34.89
C ARG A 40 4.73 -5.93 34.30
N GLU A 41 5.76 -6.29 33.53
CA GLU A 41 5.88 -7.65 32.96
C GLU A 41 6.04 -8.70 34.06
N LEU A 42 6.94 -8.47 35.02
CA LEU A 42 7.17 -9.37 36.15
C LEU A 42 5.95 -9.46 37.06
N LYS A 43 5.27 -8.34 37.32
CA LYS A 43 4.04 -8.30 38.14
C LYS A 43 2.90 -9.08 37.49
N ARG A 44 2.72 -8.96 36.17
CA ARG A 44 1.65 -9.66 35.41
C ARG A 44 1.86 -11.17 35.32
N ASN A 45 3.10 -11.64 35.40
CA ASN A 45 3.46 -13.06 35.26
C ASN A 45 3.94 -13.67 36.58
N ARG A 46 3.39 -13.22 37.72
CA ARG A 46 3.80 -13.66 39.08
C ARG A 46 3.14 -14.95 39.57
N GLU A 47 2.26 -15.55 38.77
CA GLU A 47 1.49 -16.74 39.19
C GLU A 47 2.37 -17.97 39.47
N ALA A 48 3.57 -18.03 38.91
CA ALA A 48 4.54 -19.09 39.20
C ALA A 48 5.61 -18.61 40.18
N GLN A 49 6.15 -19.54 40.97
CA GLN A 49 7.29 -19.31 41.88
C GLN A 49 8.50 -18.71 41.14
N LYS A 50 8.67 -19.07 39.87
CA LYS A 50 9.70 -18.54 38.97
C LYS A 50 9.08 -17.91 37.73
N TYR A 51 9.70 -16.84 37.24
CA TYR A 51 9.28 -16.19 36.00
C TYR A 51 9.58 -17.10 34.80
N CYS A 52 8.59 -17.44 33.98
CA CYS A 52 8.75 -18.29 32.80
C CYS A 52 8.48 -17.49 31.51
N PRO A 53 9.49 -17.25 30.65
CA PRO A 53 9.34 -16.51 29.39
C PRO A 53 8.29 -17.10 28.44
N LYS A 54 8.29 -18.43 28.31
CA LYS A 54 7.37 -19.16 27.41
C LYS A 54 5.92 -18.94 27.82
N GLN A 55 5.61 -19.03 29.12
CA GLN A 55 4.27 -18.76 29.64
C GLN A 55 3.89 -17.29 29.49
N ALA A 56 4.82 -16.37 29.76
CA ALA A 56 4.58 -14.94 29.60
C ALA A 56 4.25 -14.55 28.15
N GLN A 57 4.93 -15.18 27.18
CA GLN A 57 4.64 -15.02 25.76
C GLN A 57 3.25 -15.54 25.38
N LEU A 58 2.88 -16.75 25.83
CA LEU A 58 1.56 -17.33 25.59
C LEU A 58 0.46 -16.44 26.15
N LYS A 59 0.57 -16.02 27.43
CA LYS A 59 -0.39 -15.11 28.07
C LYS A 59 -0.48 -13.75 27.38
N ALA A 60 0.63 -13.22 26.87
CA ALA A 60 0.63 -11.97 26.12
C ALA A 60 -0.12 -12.11 24.79
N SER A 61 0.09 -13.21 24.09
CA SER A 61 -0.62 -13.55 22.85
C SER A 61 -2.12 -13.78 23.11
N GLU A 62 -2.48 -14.56 24.13
CA GLU A 62 -3.87 -14.80 24.52
C GLU A 62 -4.59 -13.50 24.82
N ARG A 63 -4.03 -12.64 25.68
CA ARG A 63 -4.62 -11.31 25.98
C ARG A 63 -4.82 -10.47 24.73
N ARG A 64 -3.92 -10.57 23.74
CA ARG A 64 -4.07 -9.86 22.46
C ARG A 64 -5.20 -10.46 21.62
N HIS A 65 -5.33 -11.78 21.60
CA HIS A 65 -6.37 -12.48 20.87
C HIS A 65 -7.76 -12.26 21.48
N THR A 66 -7.87 -12.25 22.80
CA THR A 66 -9.13 -12.09 23.55
C THR A 66 -9.48 -10.64 23.86
N ALA A 67 -8.59 -9.69 23.58
CA ALA A 67 -8.87 -8.27 23.77
C ALA A 67 -10.16 -7.88 23.05
N VAL A 68 -11.12 -7.35 23.81
CA VAL A 68 -12.39 -6.87 23.28
C VAL A 68 -12.10 -5.70 22.34
N LYS A 69 -12.39 -5.91 21.06
CA LYS A 69 -12.31 -4.86 20.05
C LYS A 69 -13.68 -4.21 19.93
N THR A 70 -13.73 -2.88 19.90
CA THR A 70 -14.97 -2.17 19.59
C THR A 70 -15.40 -2.51 18.17
N VAL A 71 -16.47 -3.29 18.04
CA VAL A 71 -17.04 -3.66 16.74
C VAL A 71 -18.19 -2.72 16.43
N LYS A 72 -18.01 -1.89 15.40
CA LYS A 72 -19.07 -0.99 14.91
C LYS A 72 -20.21 -1.74 14.20
N VAL A 73 -19.91 -2.88 13.59
CA VAL A 73 -20.87 -3.66 12.79
C VAL A 73 -21.46 -4.76 13.67
N THR A 74 -22.58 -4.46 14.33
CA THR A 74 -23.36 -5.43 15.09
C THR A 74 -24.14 -6.36 14.14
N PRO A 75 -24.68 -7.49 14.64
CA PRO A 75 -25.54 -8.37 13.83
C PRO A 75 -26.76 -7.64 13.23
N GLU A 76 -27.36 -6.71 13.99
CA GLU A 76 -28.48 -5.87 13.55
C GLU A 76 -28.09 -4.97 12.38
N ILE A 77 -26.96 -4.27 12.50
CA ILE A 77 -26.43 -3.41 11.43
C ILE A 77 -26.07 -4.27 10.21
N THR A 78 -25.54 -5.47 10.41
CA THR A 78 -25.25 -6.41 9.31
C THR A 78 -26.52 -6.76 8.55
N LYS A 79 -27.60 -7.09 9.26
CA LYS A 79 -28.91 -7.40 8.66
C LYS A 79 -29.44 -6.20 7.87
N LEU A 80 -29.34 -4.99 8.41
CA LEU A 80 -29.76 -3.77 7.73
C LEU A 80 -28.94 -3.51 6.46
N ILE A 81 -27.60 -3.65 6.53
CA ILE A 81 -26.73 -3.53 5.35
C ILE A 81 -27.15 -4.54 4.27
N LYS A 82 -27.43 -5.79 4.64
CA LYS A 82 -27.89 -6.82 3.69
C LYS A 82 -29.21 -6.43 3.02
N GLN A 83 -30.18 -5.93 3.79
CA GLN A 83 -31.46 -5.46 3.26
C GLN A 83 -31.30 -4.32 2.25
N LEU A 84 -30.47 -3.33 2.57
CA LEU A 84 -30.20 -2.20 1.66
C LEU A 84 -29.49 -2.67 0.38
N VAL A 85 -28.53 -3.59 0.48
CA VAL A 85 -27.85 -4.16 -0.69
C VAL A 85 -28.82 -4.98 -1.54
N TRP A 86 -29.75 -5.75 -0.95
CA TRP A 86 -30.80 -6.45 -1.71
C TRP A 86 -31.77 -5.51 -2.43
N GLN A 87 -31.91 -4.27 -1.98
CA GLN A 87 -32.65 -3.21 -2.68
C GLN A 87 -31.81 -2.53 -3.79
N ASP A 88 -30.70 -3.16 -4.20
CA ASP A 88 -29.76 -2.68 -5.23
C ASP A 88 -29.09 -1.32 -4.90
N LEU A 89 -29.01 -0.93 -3.62
CA LEU A 89 -28.20 0.22 -3.21
C LEU A 89 -26.70 -0.11 -3.35
N SER A 90 -25.93 0.82 -3.91
CA SER A 90 -24.47 0.69 -3.95
C SER A 90 -23.88 0.76 -2.53
N PRO A 91 -22.70 0.16 -2.28
CA PRO A 91 -22.04 0.24 -0.97
C PRO A 91 -21.84 1.66 -0.44
N GLU A 92 -21.60 2.63 -1.32
CA GLU A 92 -21.52 4.05 -0.98
C GLU A 92 -22.90 4.63 -0.60
N GLN A 93 -23.95 4.26 -1.34
CA GLN A 93 -25.33 4.67 -1.05
C GLN A 93 -25.83 4.07 0.27
N THR A 94 -25.52 2.79 0.55
CA THR A 94 -25.84 2.13 1.82
C THR A 94 -25.22 2.90 2.99
N VAL A 95 -23.95 3.26 2.91
CA VAL A 95 -23.29 4.08 3.95
C VAL A 95 -23.91 5.48 4.03
N GLY A 96 -24.22 6.10 2.90
CA GLY A 96 -24.89 7.40 2.85
C GLY A 96 -26.26 7.38 3.52
N TYR A 97 -27.04 6.32 3.30
CA TYR A 97 -28.33 6.08 3.94
C TYR A 97 -28.18 5.91 5.45
N LEU A 98 -27.28 5.02 5.90
CA LEU A 98 -27.03 4.79 7.33
C LEU A 98 -26.57 6.06 8.07
N LYS A 99 -25.80 6.92 7.39
CA LYS A 99 -25.36 8.20 7.92
C LYS A 99 -26.51 9.21 8.00
N ARG A 100 -27.40 9.24 6.99
CA ARG A 100 -28.56 10.13 6.94
C ARG A 100 -29.57 9.82 8.05
N GLU A 101 -29.81 8.54 8.29
CA GLU A 101 -30.72 8.05 9.35
C GLU A 101 -30.10 8.11 10.77
N ASN A 102 -28.89 8.68 10.92
CA ASN A 102 -28.14 8.75 12.19
C ASN A 102 -27.94 7.40 12.90
N ILE A 103 -27.94 6.28 12.16
CA ILE A 103 -27.74 4.94 12.72
C ILE A 103 -26.25 4.72 12.99
N ILE A 104 -25.41 4.87 11.95
CA ILE A 104 -23.97 4.68 12.08
C ILE A 104 -23.19 5.35 10.94
N SER A 105 -22.00 5.85 11.26
CA SER A 105 -21.02 6.31 10.28
C SER A 105 -19.98 5.21 10.01
N LEU A 106 -20.02 4.64 8.80
CA LEU A 106 -19.10 3.61 8.31
C LEU A 106 -18.35 4.11 7.07
N HIS A 107 -17.25 3.45 6.73
CA HIS A 107 -16.62 3.59 5.42
C HIS A 107 -17.20 2.54 4.46
N HIS A 108 -17.43 2.89 3.18
CA HIS A 108 -18.03 1.99 2.18
C HIS A 108 -17.25 0.68 2.01
N GLU A 109 -15.93 0.69 2.23
CA GLU A 109 -15.08 -0.52 2.27
C GLU A 109 -15.55 -1.56 3.31
N THR A 110 -16.18 -1.12 4.40
CA THR A 110 -16.76 -2.04 5.40
C THR A 110 -17.88 -2.88 4.78
N VAL A 111 -18.71 -2.25 3.94
CA VAL A 111 -19.79 -2.93 3.21
C VAL A 111 -19.21 -3.86 2.15
N TYR A 112 -18.18 -3.43 1.40
CA TYR A 112 -17.49 -4.32 0.46
C TYR A 112 -16.91 -5.57 1.13
N ARG A 113 -16.22 -5.41 2.26
CA ARG A 113 -15.68 -6.54 3.04
C ARG A 113 -16.77 -7.51 3.50
N LEU A 114 -17.95 -7.00 3.87
CA LEU A 114 -19.09 -7.85 4.23
C LEU A 114 -19.60 -8.64 3.02
N ILE A 115 -19.77 -7.98 1.87
CA ILE A 115 -20.23 -8.62 0.63
C ILE A 115 -19.23 -9.68 0.17
N TYR A 116 -17.92 -9.41 0.23
CA TYR A 116 -16.92 -10.41 -0.14
C TYR A 116 -16.87 -11.60 0.83
N LYS A 117 -17.04 -11.35 2.13
CA LYS A 117 -17.14 -12.44 3.12
C LYS A 117 -18.38 -13.30 2.86
N ASP A 118 -19.51 -12.68 2.56
CA ASP A 118 -20.76 -13.37 2.22
C ASP A 118 -20.59 -14.22 0.95
N LYS A 119 -19.95 -13.68 -0.09
CA LYS A 119 -19.60 -14.42 -1.32
C LYS A 119 -18.72 -15.65 -1.05
N ILE A 120 -17.69 -15.52 -0.20
CA ILE A 120 -16.83 -16.65 0.19
C ILE A 120 -17.65 -17.74 0.90
N ASN A 121 -18.65 -17.33 1.68
CA ASN A 121 -19.56 -18.24 2.38
C ASN A 121 -20.71 -18.78 1.49
N GLY A 122 -20.69 -18.51 0.18
CA GLY A 122 -21.71 -19.00 -0.77
C GLY A 122 -22.96 -18.11 -0.88
N GLY A 123 -22.95 -16.90 -0.34
CA GLY A 123 -24.05 -15.95 -0.45
C GLY A 123 -24.10 -15.19 -1.78
N ASP A 124 -25.19 -14.46 -1.99
CA ASP A 124 -25.60 -13.85 -3.25
C ASP A 124 -25.54 -12.31 -3.27
N LEU A 125 -25.20 -11.65 -2.15
CA LEU A 125 -25.15 -10.19 -2.04
C LEU A 125 -24.36 -9.50 -3.15
N TRP A 126 -23.30 -10.15 -3.64
CA TRP A 126 -22.44 -9.63 -4.69
C TRP A 126 -23.16 -9.47 -6.04
N GLN A 127 -24.25 -10.22 -6.28
CA GLN A 127 -25.04 -10.14 -7.51
C GLN A 127 -25.84 -8.84 -7.60
N HIS A 128 -26.15 -8.22 -6.46
CA HIS A 128 -26.86 -6.94 -6.36
C HIS A 128 -25.95 -5.73 -6.58
N LEU A 129 -24.64 -5.95 -6.78
CA LEU A 129 -23.73 -4.88 -7.16
C LEU A 129 -23.91 -4.48 -8.62
N ARG A 130 -24.05 -3.18 -8.87
CA ARG A 130 -24.23 -2.59 -10.21
C ARG A 130 -23.16 -3.01 -11.24
N ILE A 131 -21.94 -3.30 -10.78
CA ILE A 131 -20.81 -3.69 -11.65
C ILE A 131 -20.81 -5.20 -11.92
N ALA A 132 -21.29 -6.04 -11.00
CA ALA A 132 -21.26 -7.50 -11.14
C ALA A 132 -22.05 -7.98 -12.37
N LYS A 133 -23.12 -7.27 -12.71
CA LYS A 133 -23.98 -7.57 -13.87
C LYS A 133 -23.38 -7.14 -15.22
N LYS A 134 -22.28 -6.39 -15.26
CA LYS A 134 -21.69 -5.90 -16.51
C LYS A 134 -20.40 -6.66 -16.83
N PRO A 135 -20.33 -7.40 -17.95
CA PRO A 135 -19.04 -7.91 -18.41
C PRO A 135 -18.11 -6.71 -18.63
N TYR A 136 -16.89 -6.77 -18.09
CA TYR A 136 -15.88 -5.76 -18.35
C TYR A 136 -15.66 -5.68 -19.86
N ARG A 137 -16.05 -4.56 -20.48
CA ARG A 137 -15.89 -4.38 -21.92
C ARG A 137 -14.40 -4.44 -22.23
N LYS A 138 -13.96 -5.51 -22.89
CA LYS A 138 -12.59 -5.60 -23.38
C LYS A 138 -12.36 -4.41 -24.30
N ARG A 139 -11.35 -3.59 -23.99
CA ARG A 139 -10.86 -2.58 -24.92
C ARG A 139 -10.08 -3.33 -26.00
N TYR A 140 -10.75 -3.73 -27.07
CA TYR A 140 -10.06 -4.10 -28.29
C TYR A 140 -9.25 -2.88 -28.74
N GLY A 141 -7.98 -3.07 -29.10
CA GLY A 141 -7.12 -1.98 -29.55
C GLY A 141 -7.82 -1.19 -30.65
N SER A 142 -8.00 0.12 -30.44
CA SER A 142 -8.50 1.00 -31.50
C SER A 142 -7.45 1.05 -32.61
N HIS A 143 -7.89 1.00 -33.87
CA HIS A 143 -7.00 1.29 -34.99
C HIS A 143 -6.37 2.67 -34.77
N GLU A 144 -5.06 2.80 -35.00
CA GLU A 144 -4.35 4.05 -34.79
C GLU A 144 -4.80 5.09 -35.85
N HIS A 145 -5.69 6.00 -35.47
CA HIS A 145 -6.25 7.02 -36.36
C HIS A 145 -5.38 8.27 -36.51
N ARG A 146 -4.20 8.32 -35.87
CA ARG A 146 -3.33 9.51 -35.87
C ARG A 146 -2.75 9.83 -37.25
N GLY A 147 -2.77 8.87 -38.17
CA GLY A 147 -2.25 9.02 -39.53
C GLY A 147 -0.72 9.14 -39.56
N LYS A 148 -0.11 8.89 -40.72
CA LYS A 148 1.31 9.18 -40.95
C LYS A 148 1.46 10.65 -41.37
N ILE A 149 2.53 11.32 -40.94
CA ILE A 149 2.81 12.73 -41.32
C ILE A 149 2.80 12.85 -42.85
N LYS A 150 1.87 13.65 -43.38
CA LYS A 150 1.70 13.87 -44.82
C LYS A 150 2.94 14.60 -45.35
N ASN A 151 3.46 14.17 -46.51
CA ASN A 151 4.66 14.72 -47.14
C ASN A 151 5.96 14.63 -46.31
N ARG A 152 6.10 13.62 -45.43
CA ARG A 152 7.38 13.36 -44.78
C ARG A 152 8.48 13.16 -45.83
N ILE A 153 9.55 13.95 -45.74
CA ILE A 153 10.72 13.77 -46.59
C ILE A 153 11.57 12.68 -45.93
N SER A 154 11.85 11.59 -46.65
CA SER A 154 12.75 10.53 -46.15
C SER A 154 14.12 11.13 -45.85
N ILE A 155 14.76 10.68 -44.78
CA ILE A 155 16.13 11.08 -44.44
C ILE A 155 17.10 10.76 -45.59
N GLU A 156 16.80 9.74 -46.40
CA GLU A 156 17.56 9.34 -47.59
C GLU A 156 17.57 10.40 -48.68
N LYS A 157 16.58 11.30 -48.71
CA LYS A 157 16.50 12.41 -49.68
C LYS A 157 17.32 13.63 -49.24
N ARG A 158 18.04 13.56 -48.12
CA ARG A 158 18.86 14.69 -47.67
C ARG A 158 20.01 14.96 -48.65
N PRO A 159 20.40 16.23 -48.83
CA PRO A 159 21.55 16.55 -49.68
C PRO A 159 22.84 15.92 -49.15
N LYS A 160 23.67 15.34 -50.03
CA LYS A 160 24.93 14.66 -49.67
C LYS A 160 25.94 15.55 -48.91
N TRP A 161 25.81 16.87 -49.00
CA TRP A 161 26.68 17.80 -48.28
C TRP A 161 26.36 17.84 -46.78
N VAL A 162 25.16 17.44 -46.35
CA VAL A 162 24.76 17.35 -44.93
C VAL A 162 25.54 16.24 -44.22
N ASP A 163 25.81 15.11 -44.90
CA ASP A 163 26.62 14.00 -44.35
C ASP A 163 28.03 14.45 -43.98
N LYS A 164 28.56 15.46 -44.66
CA LYS A 164 29.91 15.97 -44.42
C LYS A 164 30.02 16.73 -43.09
N LYS A 165 28.90 17.16 -42.48
CA LYS A 165 28.84 17.87 -41.18
C LYS A 165 29.76 19.10 -41.11
N GLN A 166 29.96 19.79 -42.24
CA GLN A 166 30.93 20.89 -42.38
C GLN A 166 30.33 22.29 -42.11
N ARG A 167 29.01 22.45 -42.15
CA ARG A 167 28.31 23.73 -41.96
C ARG A 167 27.84 23.88 -40.51
N ILE A 168 27.99 25.07 -39.94
CA ILE A 168 27.41 25.44 -38.65
C ILE A 168 25.92 25.71 -38.85
N GLY A 169 25.06 25.12 -38.01
CA GLY A 169 23.62 25.38 -37.99
C GLY A 169 22.73 24.19 -38.35
N ASP A 170 23.32 23.05 -38.74
CA ASP A 170 22.58 21.81 -38.93
C ASP A 170 22.41 21.08 -37.58
N TRP A 171 21.16 20.84 -37.20
CA TRP A 171 20.80 20.10 -36.01
C TRP A 171 20.38 18.67 -36.37
N GLU A 172 20.95 17.68 -35.71
CA GLU A 172 20.56 16.27 -35.79
C GLU A 172 19.87 15.87 -34.49
N GLY A 173 18.65 15.34 -34.60
CA GLY A 173 17.79 15.02 -33.47
C GLY A 173 17.34 13.58 -33.51
N ASP A 174 17.77 12.78 -32.53
CA ASP A 174 17.34 11.39 -32.38
C ASP A 174 16.42 11.25 -31.16
N THR A 175 15.34 10.48 -31.31
CA THR A 175 14.41 10.18 -30.21
C THR A 175 14.52 8.72 -29.83
N ILE A 176 15.01 8.45 -28.62
CA ILE A 176 15.10 7.11 -28.04
C ILE A 176 13.88 6.89 -27.17
N VAL A 177 13.05 5.91 -27.51
CA VAL A 177 11.84 5.58 -26.75
C VAL A 177 12.08 4.33 -25.91
N GLY A 178 11.83 4.44 -24.61
CA GLY A 178 11.99 3.35 -23.65
C GLY A 178 10.91 2.27 -23.75
N LYS A 179 11.15 1.15 -23.04
CA LYS A 179 10.28 -0.03 -23.08
C LYS A 179 8.83 0.33 -22.73
N TYR A 180 7.88 -0.15 -23.54
CA TYR A 180 6.43 0.12 -23.42
C TYR A 180 6.03 1.60 -23.58
N HIS A 181 6.82 2.42 -24.26
CA HIS A 181 6.56 3.86 -24.46
C HIS A 181 6.37 4.65 -23.15
N LYS A 182 6.92 4.16 -22.04
CA LYS A 182 6.78 4.79 -20.71
C LYS A 182 7.72 5.98 -20.50
N SER A 183 8.73 6.12 -21.34
CA SER A 183 9.69 7.22 -21.32
C SER A 183 10.25 7.48 -22.73
N ALA A 184 10.64 8.71 -23.01
CA ALA A 184 11.33 9.07 -24.24
C ALA A 184 12.44 10.09 -23.92
N LEU A 185 13.59 9.95 -24.58
CA LEU A 185 14.70 10.88 -24.54
C LEU A 185 14.93 11.43 -25.94
N LEU A 186 15.04 12.75 -26.06
CA LEU A 186 15.39 13.45 -27.29
C LEU A 186 16.83 13.94 -27.16
N THR A 187 17.71 13.49 -28.05
CA THR A 187 19.08 14.00 -28.17
C THR A 187 19.16 14.95 -29.34
N LEU A 188 19.71 16.14 -29.14
CA LEU A 188 19.92 17.16 -30.17
C LEU A 188 21.41 17.47 -30.26
N VAL A 189 21.98 17.36 -31.45
CA VAL A 189 23.40 17.62 -31.73
C VAL A 189 23.50 18.70 -32.79
N LEU A 190 24.24 19.76 -32.49
CA LEU A 190 24.60 20.80 -33.46
C LEU A 190 25.95 20.47 -34.08
N PHE A 191 26.04 20.41 -35.41
CA PHE A 191 27.32 20.27 -36.10
C PHE A 191 27.98 21.63 -36.37
N GLY A 192 29.29 21.70 -36.18
CA GLY A 192 30.12 22.87 -36.45
C GLY A 192 31.62 22.54 -36.40
N ARG A 193 32.45 23.28 -37.15
CA ARG A 193 33.91 23.11 -37.11
C ARG A 193 34.46 23.51 -35.73
N ASN A 194 35.40 22.70 -35.23
CA ASN A 194 36.20 22.92 -34.03
C ASN A 194 36.49 24.40 -33.76
N GLY A 195 35.75 24.96 -32.81
CA GLY A 195 36.00 26.23 -32.18
C GLY A 195 35.53 26.08 -30.74
N CYS A 196 36.47 26.14 -29.80
CA CYS A 196 36.19 26.13 -28.37
C CYS A 196 35.13 27.20 -28.05
N TYR A 197 33.93 26.78 -27.65
CA TYR A 197 32.98 27.69 -27.03
C TYR A 197 32.79 27.30 -25.58
N GLY A 198 33.30 28.18 -24.72
CA GLY A 198 33.30 28.04 -23.28
C GLY A 198 31.91 28.00 -22.69
N ARG A 199 31.86 27.38 -21.50
CA ARG A 199 30.74 27.41 -20.56
C ARG A 199 30.15 28.82 -20.45
N LYS A 200 28.85 28.93 -20.66
CA LYS A 200 28.02 29.94 -20.02
C LYS A 200 26.79 29.24 -19.41
N TRP A 201 26.50 29.70 -18.19
CA TRP A 201 25.55 29.23 -17.19
C TRP A 201 24.15 28.93 -17.71
#